data_AF-A0A8J2PMS6-F1
#
_entry.id   AF-A0A8J2PMS6-F1
#
_cell.length_a   1.000
_cell.length_b   1.000
_cell.length_c   1.000
_cell.angle_alpha   90.00
_cell.angle_beta   90.00
_cell.angle_gamma   90.00
#
_symmetry.space_group_name_H-M   'P 1'
#
loop_
_entity.id
_entity.type
_entity.pdbx_description
1 polymer ?
#
loop_
_entity_poly.entity_id
_entity_poly.type
_entity_poly.pdbx_seq_one_letter_code
_entity_poly.pdbx_strand_id
1 'polypeptide(L)'
;QNPPSGTNPPSNSMDEQTHPHNRQSDDDSGCCGLEEYVWTPPGCKPELVYAYFAQIPEDKIPFVNSAGEKWRIKQLLNQLPPHDNQVRYCSSLSSDDEKNELLIFSAQRKKDCLGRGGVRVSDTDGVTCDFVRS
;
A
#
# COMPACT_ATOMS: atom_id res chain seq x y z
N GLN A 1 -48.89 -17.14 42.20
CA GLN A 1 -48.71 -18.58 41.94
C GLN A 1 -48.31 -18.73 40.48
N ASN A 2 -47.18 -19.39 40.21
CA ASN A 2 -46.75 -19.83 38.88
C ASN A 2 -47.00 -21.36 38.74
N PRO A 3 -47.00 -21.92 37.52
CA PRO A 3 -47.82 -23.07 37.06
C PRO A 3 -47.07 -24.42 37.11
N PRO A 4 -47.63 -25.50 36.53
CA PRO A 4 -46.77 -26.40 35.73
C PRO A 4 -47.43 -26.89 34.42
N SER A 5 -46.67 -26.86 33.30
CA SER A 5 -46.10 -28.03 32.59
C SER A 5 -47.13 -28.87 31.83
N GLY A 6 -47.07 -29.14 30.53
CA GLY A 6 -46.06 -29.00 29.48
C GLY A 6 -46.39 -30.07 28.42
N THR A 7 -46.17 -29.80 27.13
CA THR A 7 -45.79 -30.79 26.07
C THR A 7 -45.60 -30.04 24.73
N ASN A 8 -44.52 -30.43 24.03
CA ASN A 8 -43.80 -29.71 22.96
C ASN A 8 -44.40 -29.84 21.53
N PRO A 9 -43.93 -29.04 20.54
CA PRO A 9 -44.53 -28.88 19.20
C PRO A 9 -43.87 -29.79 18.13
N PRO A 10 -44.38 -29.80 16.88
CA PRO A 10 -43.57 -30.18 15.73
C PRO A 10 -43.40 -29.06 14.68
N SER A 11 -42.12 -28.88 14.26
CA SER A 11 -41.57 -28.72 12.89
C SER A 11 -42.19 -27.69 11.91
N ASN A 12 -41.48 -26.92 11.08
CA ASN A 12 -40.10 -26.95 10.59
C ASN A 12 -39.88 -25.61 9.82
N SER A 13 -38.80 -24.88 10.09
CA SER A 13 -37.53 -24.85 9.34
C SER A 13 -37.55 -23.92 8.11
N MET A 14 -36.81 -22.81 8.24
CA MET A 14 -36.35 -21.96 7.15
C MET A 14 -35.59 -22.83 6.12
N ASP A 15 -35.99 -22.77 4.85
CA ASP A 15 -35.28 -23.44 3.77
C ASP A 15 -33.94 -22.74 3.48
N GLU A 16 -32.88 -23.51 3.65
CA GLU A 16 -31.55 -23.28 3.12
C GLU A 16 -31.44 -24.00 1.77
N GLN A 17 -31.13 -23.28 0.69
CA GLN A 17 -30.65 -23.87 -0.56
C GLN A 17 -29.49 -23.04 -1.14
N THR A 18 -28.32 -23.42 -0.64
CA THR A 18 -27.03 -23.66 -1.31
C THR A 18 -26.83 -23.29 -2.80
N HIS A 19 -25.68 -22.66 -3.03
CA HIS A 19 -25.02 -22.13 -4.24
C HIS A 19 -24.92 -23.05 -5.49
N PRO A 20 -24.55 -22.47 -6.65
CA PRO A 20 -23.13 -22.57 -7.02
C PRO A 20 -22.47 -21.26 -7.50
N HIS A 21 -21.17 -21.21 -7.21
CA HIS A 21 -20.14 -20.23 -7.51
C HIS A 21 -20.28 -19.38 -8.79
N ASN A 22 -20.23 -18.06 -8.63
CA ASN A 22 -19.38 -17.25 -9.49
C ASN A 22 -18.49 -16.35 -8.61
N ARG A 23 -17.21 -16.71 -8.58
CA ARG A 23 -16.13 -15.99 -7.93
C ARG A 23 -16.02 -14.60 -8.55
N GLN A 24 -16.38 -13.56 -7.81
CA GLN A 24 -15.78 -12.24 -7.96
C GLN A 24 -14.90 -12.08 -6.71
N SER A 25 -13.81 -12.86 -6.70
CA SER A 25 -12.47 -12.43 -7.09
C SER A 25 -11.89 -11.58 -5.98
N ASP A 26 -11.02 -12.22 -5.21
CA ASP A 26 -10.19 -11.67 -4.15
C ASP A 26 -9.60 -10.33 -4.58
N ASP A 27 -10.11 -9.24 -4.02
CA ASP A 27 -9.31 -8.03 -3.82
C ASP A 27 -8.86 -8.00 -2.36
N ASP A 28 -8.12 -9.05 -1.97
CA ASP A 28 -7.22 -9.03 -0.83
C ASP A 28 -5.97 -8.22 -1.20
N SER A 29 -6.15 -6.96 -1.62
CA SER A 29 -5.05 -6.00 -1.75
C SER A 29 -4.72 -5.33 -0.42
N GLY A 30 -5.05 -6.00 0.69
CA GLY A 30 -4.30 -5.89 1.93
C GLY A 30 -3.13 -6.87 1.86
N CYS A 31 -2.20 -6.70 0.92
CA CYS A 31 -0.90 -7.35 0.99
C CYS A 31 -0.24 -6.86 2.28
N CYS A 32 -0.47 -7.61 3.36
CA CYS A 32 0.16 -7.46 4.65
C CYS A 32 1.64 -7.58 4.42
N GLY A 33 2.29 -6.42 4.24
CA GLY A 33 3.73 -6.29 4.37
C GLY A 33 4.09 -6.99 5.67
N LEU A 34 4.91 -8.03 5.53
CA LEU A 34 5.50 -8.82 6.61
C LEU A 34 5.65 -7.90 7.84
N GLU A 35 5.03 -8.25 8.97
CA GLU A 35 4.78 -7.39 10.16
C GLU A 35 6.04 -6.67 10.73
N GLU A 36 7.20 -6.93 10.15
CA GLU A 36 8.50 -6.35 10.42
C GLU A 36 8.85 -5.07 9.59
N TYR A 37 8.24 -4.83 8.41
CA TYR A 37 8.61 -3.68 7.54
C TYR A 37 7.55 -2.57 7.52
N VAL A 38 7.99 -1.30 7.51
CA VAL A 38 7.08 -0.14 7.34
C VAL A 38 6.66 0.09 5.88
N TRP A 39 7.34 -0.56 4.94
CA TRP A 39 7.06 -0.46 3.51
C TRP A 39 7.64 -1.67 2.78
N THR A 40 6.87 -2.23 1.85
CA THR A 40 7.32 -3.24 0.89
C THR A 40 7.10 -2.73 -0.54
N PRO A 41 7.91 -3.16 -1.52
CA PRO A 41 7.68 -2.82 -2.90
C PRO A 41 6.30 -3.32 -3.39
N PRO A 42 5.45 -2.48 -3.99
CA PRO A 42 4.13 -2.88 -4.41
C PRO A 42 4.19 -3.89 -5.57
N GLY A 43 3.22 -4.82 -5.61
CA GLY A 43 3.13 -5.86 -6.65
C GLY A 43 4.20 -6.95 -6.55
N CYS A 44 4.99 -6.96 -5.48
CA CYS A 44 6.02 -7.95 -5.22
C CYS A 44 5.44 -9.10 -4.39
N LYS A 45 5.72 -10.36 -4.78
CA LYS A 45 5.38 -11.52 -3.94
C LYS A 45 6.24 -11.50 -2.66
N PRO A 46 5.75 -12.02 -1.52
CA PRO A 46 6.49 -12.02 -0.26
C PRO A 46 7.92 -12.59 -0.38
N GLU A 47 8.11 -13.64 -1.17
CA GLU A 47 9.42 -14.26 -1.38
C GLU A 47 10.41 -13.30 -2.07
N LEU A 48 9.91 -12.48 -2.99
CA LEU A 48 10.72 -11.49 -3.72
C LEU A 48 11.03 -10.25 -2.85
N VAL A 49 10.20 -9.95 -1.83
CA VAL A 49 10.47 -8.85 -0.89
C VAL A 49 11.75 -9.13 -0.10
N TYR A 50 11.93 -10.36 0.36
CA TYR A 50 13.16 -10.78 1.05
C TYR A 50 14.39 -10.68 0.14
N ALA A 51 14.30 -11.20 -1.09
CA ALA A 51 15.39 -11.13 -2.06
C ALA A 51 15.74 -9.68 -2.48
N TYR A 52 14.75 -8.78 -2.49
CA TYR A 52 14.96 -7.35 -2.70
C TYR A 52 15.74 -6.72 -1.54
N PHE A 53 15.30 -6.93 -0.29
CA PHE A 53 15.97 -6.34 0.87
C PHE A 53 17.35 -6.95 1.15
N ALA A 54 17.60 -8.20 0.77
CA ALA A 54 18.94 -8.81 0.84
C ALA A 54 20.00 -8.08 -0.01
N GLN A 55 19.59 -7.29 -1.01
CA GLN A 55 20.49 -6.50 -1.84
C GLN A 55 20.71 -5.08 -1.33
N ILE A 56 20.02 -4.69 -0.26
CA ILE A 56 20.12 -3.37 0.35
C ILE A 56 20.98 -3.49 1.62
N PRO A 57 21.83 -2.50 1.93
CA PRO A 57 22.54 -2.48 3.20
C PRO A 57 21.58 -2.63 4.39
N GLU A 58 21.93 -3.46 5.36
CA GLU A 58 21.05 -3.82 6.49
C GLU A 58 20.57 -2.59 7.28
N ASP A 59 21.42 -1.56 7.42
CA ASP A 59 21.10 -0.29 8.07
C ASP A 59 20.05 0.57 7.34
N LYS A 60 19.70 0.19 6.10
CA LYS A 60 18.73 0.88 5.23
C LYS A 60 17.46 0.08 4.99
N ILE A 61 17.37 -1.14 5.50
CA ILE A 61 16.16 -1.96 5.41
C ILE A 61 15.08 -1.32 6.30
N PRO A 62 13.86 -1.04 5.78
CA PRO A 62 12.86 -0.23 6.47
C PRO A 62 12.07 -1.04 7.51
N PHE A 63 12.74 -1.56 8.52
CA PHE A 63 12.09 -2.20 9.65
C PHE A 63 11.35 -1.17 10.52
N VAL A 64 10.25 -1.59 11.16
CA VAL A 64 9.48 -0.75 12.09
C VAL A 64 10.38 -0.23 13.23
N ASN A 65 10.35 1.08 13.47
CA ASN A 65 11.14 1.81 14.46
C ASN A 65 12.66 1.74 14.28
N SER A 66 13.15 1.39 13.09
CA SER A 66 14.59 1.20 12.82
C SER A 66 15.31 2.42 12.24
N ALA A 67 16.64 2.32 12.12
CA ALA A 67 17.43 3.30 11.37
C ALA A 67 17.05 3.33 9.87
N GLY A 68 16.70 2.18 9.29
CA GLY A 68 16.31 2.08 7.89
C GLY A 68 14.94 2.72 7.61
N GLU A 69 14.00 2.68 8.55
CA GLU A 69 12.77 3.49 8.46
C GLU A 69 13.09 4.98 8.38
N LYS A 70 13.94 5.48 9.29
CA LYS A 70 14.38 6.89 9.27
C LYS A 70 15.11 7.22 7.97
N TRP A 71 15.91 6.30 7.44
CA TRP A 71 16.57 6.45 6.15
C TRP A 71 15.56 6.54 5.00
N ARG A 72 14.56 5.66 4.97
CA ARG A 72 13.46 5.66 3.98
C ARG A 72 12.70 6.99 4.00
N ILE A 73 12.37 7.52 5.18
CA ILE A 73 11.72 8.83 5.33
C ILE A 73 12.60 9.94 4.74
N LYS A 74 13.91 9.95 5.02
CA LYS A 74 14.84 10.92 4.41
C LYS A 74 14.85 10.80 2.87
N GLN A 75 14.86 9.59 2.33
CA GLN A 75 14.78 9.39 0.87
C GLN A 75 13.46 9.90 0.29
N LEU A 76 12.33 9.70 0.98
CA LEU A 76 11.04 10.27 0.56
C LEU A 76 11.07 11.79 0.53
N LEU A 77 11.63 12.43 1.56
CA LEU A 77 11.74 13.90 1.60
C LEU A 77 12.62 14.44 0.46
N ASN A 78 13.71 13.74 0.14
CA ASN A 78 14.57 14.09 -1.00
C ASN A 78 13.85 13.95 -2.34
N GLN A 79 13.04 12.90 -2.51
CA GLN A 79 12.27 12.64 -3.74
C GLN A 79 11.01 13.52 -3.86
N LEU A 80 10.50 14.06 -2.76
CA LEU A 80 9.28 14.84 -2.70
C LEU A 80 9.55 16.22 -2.06
N PRO A 81 10.31 17.11 -2.73
CA PRO A 81 10.57 18.44 -2.21
C PRO A 81 9.27 19.19 -1.88
N PRO A 82 9.24 20.00 -0.82
CA PRO A 82 8.03 20.71 -0.41
C PRO A 82 7.54 21.73 -1.46
N HIS A 83 8.45 22.24 -2.30
CA HIS A 83 8.14 23.13 -3.43
C HIS A 83 7.21 22.47 -4.47
N ASP A 84 7.31 21.15 -4.67
CA ASP A 84 6.49 20.42 -5.66
C ASP A 84 5.03 20.24 -5.20
N ASN A 85 4.72 20.61 -3.96
CA ASN A 85 3.45 20.26 -3.33
C ASN A 85 2.73 21.42 -2.64
N GLN A 86 3.44 22.47 -2.22
CA GLN A 86 2.77 23.60 -1.57
C GLN A 86 3.23 24.91 -2.17
N VAL A 87 2.24 25.66 -2.66
CA VAL A 87 2.40 27.00 -3.24
C VAL A 87 3.20 27.93 -2.32
N ARG A 88 3.03 27.82 -0.99
CA ARG A 88 3.72 28.68 -0.02
C ARG A 88 5.25 28.59 -0.07
N TYR A 89 5.79 27.52 -0.65
CA TYR A 89 7.23 27.34 -0.83
C TYR A 89 7.72 27.80 -2.20
N CYS A 90 6.83 28.20 -3.11
CA CYS A 90 7.17 28.65 -4.45
C CYS A 90 7.05 30.17 -4.56
N SER A 91 8.15 30.87 -4.29
CA SER A 91 8.20 32.33 -4.35
C SER A 91 8.11 32.92 -5.76
N SER A 92 8.27 32.11 -6.80
CA SER A 92 8.23 32.52 -8.21
C SER A 92 6.86 32.41 -8.87
N LEU A 93 5.86 31.79 -8.23
CA LEU A 93 4.51 31.67 -8.79
C LEU A 93 3.78 33.01 -8.59
N SER A 94 3.59 33.72 -9.70
CA SER A 94 3.15 35.11 -9.68
C SER A 94 1.63 35.25 -9.84
N SER A 95 1.04 34.40 -10.67
CA SER A 95 -0.39 34.41 -10.97
C SER A 95 -1.17 33.40 -10.12
N ASP A 96 -2.47 33.62 -9.93
CA ASP A 96 -3.32 32.66 -9.24
C ASP A 96 -3.59 31.39 -10.08
N ASP A 97 -3.54 31.51 -11.41
CA ASP A 97 -3.66 30.38 -12.33
C ASP A 97 -2.50 29.38 -12.17
N GLU A 98 -1.25 29.86 -12.13
CA GLU A 98 -0.06 29.00 -11.90
C GLU A 98 -0.12 28.29 -10.54
N LYS A 99 -0.63 28.96 -9.51
CA LYS A 99 -0.82 28.36 -8.17
C LYS A 99 -1.87 27.26 -8.22
N ASN A 100 -2.97 27.50 -8.94
CA ASN A 100 -4.05 26.54 -9.10
C ASN A 100 -3.58 25.31 -9.89
N GLU A 101 -2.83 25.50 -10.97
CA GLU A 101 -2.21 24.41 -11.73
C GLU A 101 -1.27 23.56 -10.88
N LEU A 102 -0.43 24.17 -10.02
CA LEU A 102 0.43 23.42 -9.09
C LEU A 102 -0.39 22.56 -8.12
N LEU A 103 -1.51 23.08 -7.61
CA LEU A 103 -2.39 22.32 -6.71
C LEU A 103 -3.01 21.12 -7.43
N ILE A 104 -3.47 21.30 -8.66
CA ILE A 104 -4.04 20.22 -9.48
C ILE A 104 -2.97 19.18 -9.80
N PHE A 105 -1.80 19.62 -10.25
CA PHE A 105 -0.67 18.75 -10.58
C PHE A 105 -0.21 17.93 -9.37
N SER A 106 0.00 18.57 -8.22
CA SER A 106 0.47 17.89 -7.01
C SER A 106 -0.55 16.87 -6.49
N ALA A 107 -1.85 17.19 -6.57
CA ALA A 107 -2.92 16.26 -6.22
C ALA A 107 -2.96 15.05 -7.17
N GLN A 108 -2.89 15.28 -8.49
CA GLN A 108 -2.90 14.20 -9.48
C GLN A 108 -1.65 13.31 -9.35
N ARG A 109 -0.46 13.91 -9.20
CA ARG A 109 0.80 13.15 -9.00
C ARG A 109 0.74 12.28 -7.75
N LYS A 110 0.21 12.80 -6.64
CA LYS A 110 0.05 12.01 -5.41
C LYS A 110 -0.87 10.82 -5.60
N LYS A 111 -1.96 11.01 -6.35
CA LYS A 111 -2.94 9.96 -6.63
C LYS A 111 -2.38 8.89 -7.58
N ASP A 112 -1.66 9.33 -8.61
CA ASP A 112 -1.36 8.49 -9.77
C ASP A 112 0.11 8.09 -9.91
N CYS A 113 1.02 8.63 -9.12
CA CYS A 113 2.45 8.36 -9.30
C CYS A 113 3.17 8.04 -7.99
N LEU A 114 2.64 8.48 -6.85
CA LEU A 114 3.29 8.26 -5.56
C LEU A 114 3.37 6.78 -5.21
N GLY A 115 4.56 6.32 -4.83
CA GLY A 115 4.77 4.94 -4.40
C GLY A 115 4.71 3.91 -5.52
N ARG A 116 4.67 4.32 -6.79
CA ARG A 116 4.68 3.38 -7.93
C ARG A 116 6.12 2.96 -8.25
N GLY A 117 6.43 1.68 -8.04
CA GLY A 117 7.69 1.05 -8.42
C GLY A 117 7.51 -0.47 -8.39
N GLY A 118 7.93 -1.17 -9.44
CA GLY A 118 7.76 -2.63 -9.54
C GLY A 118 9.09 -3.37 -9.41
N VAL A 119 9.08 -4.47 -8.68
CA VAL A 119 10.23 -5.38 -8.58
C VAL A 119 10.11 -6.47 -9.63
N ARG A 120 11.16 -6.68 -10.43
CA ARG A 120 11.20 -7.67 -11.51
C ARG A 120 12.33 -8.66 -11.28
N VAL A 121 12.06 -9.95 -11.52
CA VAL A 121 13.11 -10.97 -11.55
C VAL A 121 13.81 -10.85 -12.90
N SER A 122 15.13 -10.68 -12.90
CA SER A 122 15.91 -10.75 -14.14
C SER A 122 16.38 -12.20 -14.35
N ASP A 123 16.45 -12.64 -15.61
CA ASP A 123 16.86 -14.01 -15.99
C ASP A 123 18.31 -14.35 -15.61
N THR A 124 19.07 -13.38 -15.12
CA THR A 124 20.42 -13.54 -14.57
C THR A 124 20.37 -13.55 -13.04
N ASP A 125 20.10 -14.70 -12.41
CA ASP A 125 20.26 -15.03 -10.97
C ASP A 125 20.05 -13.88 -9.95
N GLY A 126 19.13 -12.95 -10.19
CA GLY A 126 19.07 -11.70 -9.45
C GLY A 126 17.79 -10.90 -9.68
N VAL A 127 17.28 -10.31 -8.60
CA VAL A 127 16.12 -9.41 -8.63
C VAL A 127 16.63 -7.99 -8.94
N THR A 128 16.34 -7.47 -10.12
CA THR A 128 16.75 -6.11 -10.51
C THR A 128 15.70 -5.09 -10.08
N CYS A 129 16.16 -4.02 -9.45
CA CYS A 129 15.31 -2.90 -9.05
C CYS A 129 15.28 -1.88 -10.18
N ASP A 130 14.18 -1.79 -10.91
CA ASP A 130 13.99 -0.68 -11.83
C ASP A 130 13.63 0.57 -11.04
N PHE A 131 14.66 1.38 -10.76
CA PHE A 131 14.51 2.68 -10.15
C PHE A 131 13.85 3.61 -11.19
N VAL A 132 12.53 3.58 -11.28
CA VAL A 132 11.80 4.59 -12.04
C VAL A 132 11.98 5.89 -11.25
N ARG A 133 12.86 6.77 -11.75
CA ARG A 133 12.91 8.15 -11.28
C ARG A 133 11.51 8.72 -11.45
N SER A 134 10.89 9.11 -10.33
CA SER A 134 9.69 9.95 -10.34
C SER A 134 9.97 11.28 -11.02
#